data_AF-A0A926GUM4-F1
#
_entry.id   AF-A0A926GUM4-F1
#
_cell.length_a   1.000
_cell.length_b   1.000
_cell.length_c   1.000
_cell.angle_alpha   90.00
_cell.angle_beta   90.00
_cell.angle_gamma   90.00
#
_symmetry.space_group_name_H-M   'P 1'
#
loop_
_entity.id
_entity.type
_entity.pdbx_description
1 polymer ?
#
loop_
_entity_poly.entity_id
_entity_poly.type
_entity_poly.pdbx_seq_one_letter_code
_entity_poly.pdbx_strand_id
1 'polypeptide(L)'
;MYTATIGKRLIQALNERDGTDWTTRRFVAESFFACMFNTDRYLIHLNNSPFAQAYNQKGKKPLTDAILGKCGEDVHRKIEADERDASIYLGGASSGLLDSTSGQVTSLARAVPADDVYASWVGTALGITIEGGLTLLIDDPEVNLLLREGWDAYRELLDQTPNLKGNQVNTWNGHWLTHRFGKHTPGEQWTPPTIKEDTSMPAISWVKLMFALAYHFRDTRQKVINAYVYLFNKTNKTAGFVRLNLPDVRRMVELHDRLFTVPDGLQVVAFENLYETELSFTKAFQCGEIGLRAIEPKGMFAYYTNRILPKAKADDKPERVVFFRAQKLWIIAMLNDDTLYKHAENLAV
;
A
#
# COMPACT_ATOMS: atom_id res chain seq x y z
N MET A 1 18.97 -3.27 -3.88
CA MET A 1 17.56 -3.05 -4.29
C MET A 1 16.76 -2.55 -3.11
N TYR A 2 15.76 -1.70 -3.34
CA TYR A 2 15.00 -1.16 -2.20
C TYR A 2 14.12 -2.20 -1.49
N THR A 3 13.68 -3.25 -2.18
CA THR A 3 13.05 -4.45 -1.57
C THR A 3 13.94 -5.04 -0.47
N ALA A 4 15.23 -5.23 -0.75
CA ALA A 4 16.18 -5.73 0.24
C ALA A 4 16.30 -4.79 1.45
N THR A 5 16.36 -3.47 1.22
CA THR A 5 16.42 -2.47 2.30
C THR A 5 15.21 -2.57 3.22
N ILE A 6 14.00 -2.63 2.66
CA ILE A 6 12.75 -2.69 3.42
C ILE A 6 12.60 -4.01 4.17
N GLY A 7 12.97 -5.14 3.55
CA GLY A 7 12.98 -6.44 4.22
C GLY A 7 13.91 -6.48 5.45
N LYS A 8 15.12 -5.92 5.34
CA LYS A 8 16.04 -5.82 6.49
C LYS A 8 15.48 -4.93 7.60
N ARG A 9 14.86 -3.79 7.24
CA ARG A 9 14.25 -2.87 8.21
C ARG A 9 13.10 -3.53 8.96
N LEU A 10 12.28 -4.36 8.31
CA LEU A 10 11.27 -5.15 9.02
C LEU A 10 11.92 -6.10 10.03
N ILE A 11 12.91 -6.89 9.61
CA ILE A 11 13.53 -7.90 10.49
C ILE A 11 14.21 -7.22 11.67
N GLN A 12 14.89 -6.10 11.44
CA GLN A 12 15.44 -5.27 12.51
C GLN A 12 14.33 -4.80 13.48
N ALA A 13 13.23 -4.25 12.96
CA ALA A 13 12.12 -3.78 13.78
C ALA A 13 11.46 -4.91 14.59
N LEU A 14 11.37 -6.13 14.03
CA LEU A 14 10.87 -7.31 14.74
C LEU A 14 11.81 -7.73 15.87
N ASN A 15 13.11 -7.74 15.62
CA ASN A 15 14.12 -8.04 16.65
C ASN A 15 14.04 -7.03 17.80
N GLU A 16 13.92 -5.74 17.48
CA GLU A 16 13.79 -4.65 18.46
C GLU A 16 12.49 -4.74 19.26
N ARG A 17 11.34 -4.99 18.60
CA ARG A 17 10.03 -5.06 19.25
C ARG A 17 9.86 -6.30 20.12
N ASP A 18 10.27 -7.46 19.61
CA ASP A 18 9.96 -8.77 20.21
C ASP A 18 11.15 -9.34 21.00
N GLY A 19 12.29 -8.64 21.05
CA GLY A 19 13.50 -9.12 21.73
C GLY A 19 14.11 -10.37 21.09
N THR A 20 13.89 -10.55 19.79
CA THR A 20 14.37 -11.70 19.01
C THR A 20 15.71 -11.41 18.33
N ASP A 21 16.37 -12.45 17.82
CA ASP A 21 17.69 -12.40 17.17
C ASP A 21 17.63 -12.91 15.72
N TRP A 22 16.52 -12.65 15.01
CA TRP A 22 16.36 -13.13 13.65
C TRP A 22 17.46 -12.62 12.73
N THR A 23 18.15 -13.55 12.08
CA THR A 23 18.88 -13.27 10.85
C THR A 23 17.91 -13.32 9.68
N THR A 24 18.19 -12.58 8.61
CA THR A 24 17.35 -12.59 7.40
C THR A 24 17.16 -13.99 6.83
N ARG A 25 18.24 -14.79 6.79
CA ARG A 25 18.18 -16.18 6.33
C ARG A 25 17.24 -17.02 7.19
N ARG A 26 17.38 -16.96 8.52
CA ARG A 26 16.55 -17.74 9.46
C ARG A 26 15.09 -17.33 9.38
N PHE A 27 14.82 -16.02 9.35
CA PHE A 27 13.48 -15.48 9.18
C PHE A 27 12.83 -15.95 7.87
N VAL A 28 13.58 -15.92 6.75
CA VAL A 28 13.06 -16.37 5.46
C VAL A 28 12.72 -17.85 5.47
N ALA A 29 13.62 -18.68 5.98
CA ALA A 29 13.45 -20.13 6.02
C ALA A 29 12.30 -20.58 6.94
N GLU A 30 12.24 -20.03 8.16
CA GLU A 30 11.37 -20.53 9.22
C GLU A 30 10.02 -19.81 9.30
N SER A 31 9.99 -18.50 9.00
CA SER A 31 8.76 -17.69 9.13
C SER A 31 8.16 -17.33 7.78
N PHE A 32 8.96 -16.74 6.88
CA PHE A 32 8.44 -16.21 5.62
C PHE A 32 7.91 -17.31 4.70
N PHE A 33 8.70 -18.38 4.44
CA PHE A 33 8.24 -19.46 3.56
C PHE A 33 7.01 -20.19 4.10
N ALA A 34 6.97 -20.43 5.42
CA ALA A 34 5.81 -21.01 6.09
C ALA A 34 4.56 -20.11 5.94
N CYS A 35 4.69 -18.81 6.13
CA CYS A 35 3.56 -17.89 5.98
C CYS A 35 3.09 -17.80 4.52
N MET A 36 4.03 -17.66 3.57
CA MET A 36 3.74 -17.31 2.18
C MET A 36 3.34 -18.50 1.31
N PHE A 37 3.92 -19.69 1.54
CA PHE A 37 3.88 -20.79 0.57
C PHE A 37 3.38 -22.14 1.12
N ASN A 38 3.01 -22.24 2.40
CA ASN A 38 2.69 -23.53 3.06
C ASN A 38 1.39 -24.22 2.62
N THR A 39 0.67 -23.68 1.63
CA THR A 39 -0.52 -24.32 1.04
C THR A 39 -0.51 -24.12 -0.47
N ASP A 40 -1.39 -24.81 -1.21
CA ASP A 40 -1.55 -24.59 -2.64
C ASP A 40 -2.17 -23.22 -3.02
N ARG A 41 -2.58 -22.44 -2.00
CA ARG A 41 -3.02 -21.04 -2.10
C ARG A 41 -1.95 -20.13 -1.49
N TYR A 42 -0.88 -19.87 -2.24
CA TYR A 42 0.17 -18.94 -1.82
C TYR A 42 -0.38 -17.55 -1.49
N LEU A 43 0.24 -16.81 -0.56
CA LEU A 43 -0.12 -15.41 -0.32
C LEU A 43 0.46 -14.48 -1.39
N ILE A 44 1.59 -14.87 -1.99
CA ILE A 44 2.32 -14.10 -2.99
C ILE A 44 2.76 -14.98 -4.16
N HIS A 45 2.70 -14.42 -5.37
CA HIS A 45 3.30 -15.03 -6.55
C HIS A 45 4.57 -14.27 -6.93
N LEU A 46 5.71 -14.97 -6.93
CA LEU A 46 7.01 -14.41 -7.29
C LEU A 46 7.48 -15.01 -8.62
N ASN A 47 7.37 -14.24 -9.69
CA ASN A 47 7.62 -14.72 -11.06
C ASN A 47 8.96 -15.43 -11.19
N ASN A 48 8.97 -16.56 -11.91
CA ASN A 48 10.13 -17.39 -12.20
C ASN A 48 10.86 -18.01 -10.99
N SER A 49 10.44 -17.72 -9.76
CA SER A 49 10.97 -18.36 -8.55
C SER A 49 10.72 -19.88 -8.54
N PRO A 50 11.49 -20.67 -7.77
CA PRO A 50 11.22 -22.10 -7.59
C PRO A 50 9.76 -22.40 -7.21
N PHE A 51 9.18 -21.60 -6.30
CA PHE A 51 7.77 -21.72 -5.91
C PHE A 51 6.80 -21.44 -7.07
N ALA A 52 7.02 -20.39 -7.86
CA ALA A 52 6.16 -20.10 -9.01
C ALA A 52 6.23 -21.19 -10.09
N GLN A 53 7.41 -21.77 -10.31
CA GLN A 53 7.59 -22.89 -11.25
C GLN A 53 6.83 -24.13 -10.78
N ALA A 54 6.90 -24.47 -9.49
CA ALA A 54 6.14 -25.56 -8.89
C ALA A 54 4.62 -25.29 -9.00
N TYR A 55 4.18 -24.08 -8.66
CA TYR A 55 2.77 -23.68 -8.75
C TYR A 55 2.20 -23.82 -10.16
N ASN A 56 2.96 -23.41 -11.19
CA ASN A 56 2.53 -23.56 -12.58
C ASN A 56 2.44 -25.02 -13.04
N GLN A 57 3.09 -25.96 -12.32
CA GLN A 57 3.03 -27.39 -12.58
C GLN A 57 1.98 -28.12 -11.74
N LYS A 58 1.18 -27.41 -10.92
CA LYS A 58 0.28 -28.03 -9.94
C LYS A 58 -0.77 -28.99 -10.52
N GLY A 59 -1.20 -28.75 -11.76
CA GLY A 59 -2.12 -29.66 -12.48
C GLY A 59 -1.48 -30.98 -12.93
N LYS A 60 -0.14 -31.05 -12.96
CA LYS A 60 0.62 -32.28 -13.27
C LYS A 60 1.20 -32.93 -12.01
N LYS A 61 1.57 -32.12 -11.01
CA LYS A 61 2.17 -32.55 -9.75
C LYS A 61 1.53 -31.75 -8.60
N PRO A 62 0.78 -32.38 -7.69
CA PRO A 62 0.19 -31.69 -6.55
C PRO A 62 1.25 -30.95 -5.72
N LEU A 63 0.91 -29.78 -5.18
CA LEU A 63 1.81 -29.04 -4.29
C LEU A 63 1.80 -29.67 -2.89
N THR A 64 2.66 -30.65 -2.67
CA THR A 64 2.85 -31.29 -1.36
C THR A 64 3.90 -30.56 -0.53
N ASP A 65 3.89 -30.74 0.78
CA ASP A 65 4.90 -30.18 1.71
C ASP A 65 6.33 -30.53 1.28
N ALA A 66 6.56 -31.75 0.76
CA ALA A 66 7.86 -32.17 0.25
C ALA A 66 8.31 -31.35 -0.99
N ILE A 67 7.37 -31.00 -1.89
CA ILE A 67 7.67 -30.16 -3.05
C ILE A 67 7.95 -28.73 -2.61
N LEU A 68 7.17 -28.20 -1.66
CA LEU A 68 7.37 -26.85 -1.12
C LEU A 68 8.70 -26.74 -0.36
N GLY A 69 9.06 -27.74 0.44
CA GLY A 69 10.35 -27.84 1.11
C GLY A 69 11.51 -27.81 0.13
N LYS A 70 11.42 -28.62 -0.95
CA LYS A 70 12.42 -28.61 -2.03
C LYS A 70 12.53 -27.25 -2.72
N CYS A 71 11.42 -26.54 -2.92
CA CYS A 71 11.45 -25.18 -3.47
C CYS A 71 12.24 -24.23 -2.57
N GLY A 72 12.05 -24.30 -1.26
CA GLY A 72 12.82 -23.52 -0.27
C GLY A 72 14.31 -23.85 -0.31
N GLU A 73 14.66 -25.14 -0.31
CA GLU A 73 16.05 -25.61 -0.45
C GLU A 73 16.70 -25.14 -1.76
N ASP A 74 15.95 -25.19 -2.86
CA ASP A 74 16.41 -24.70 -4.17
C ASP A 74 16.70 -23.19 -4.12
N VAL A 75 15.87 -22.40 -3.43
CA VAL A 75 16.15 -20.96 -3.20
C VAL A 75 17.44 -20.78 -2.41
N HIS A 76 17.61 -21.48 -1.28
CA HIS A 76 18.82 -21.39 -0.46
C HIS A 76 20.08 -21.74 -1.26
N ARG A 77 20.06 -22.87 -1.97
CA ARG A 77 21.17 -23.32 -2.81
C ARG A 77 21.54 -22.29 -3.86
N LYS A 78 20.55 -21.70 -4.55
CA LYS A 78 20.79 -20.67 -5.58
C LYS A 78 21.44 -19.42 -5.00
N ILE A 79 20.98 -18.97 -3.82
CA ILE A 79 21.56 -17.81 -3.12
C ILE A 79 23.01 -18.09 -2.70
N GLU A 80 23.30 -19.30 -2.22
CA GLU A 80 24.65 -19.74 -1.83
C GLU A 80 25.59 -19.93 -3.02
N ALA A 81 25.05 -20.35 -4.17
CA ALA A 81 25.77 -20.43 -5.45
C ALA A 81 25.96 -19.06 -6.13
N ASP A 82 25.61 -17.96 -5.45
CA ASP A 82 25.70 -16.59 -5.94
C ASP A 82 24.84 -16.29 -7.20
N GLU A 83 23.72 -17.00 -7.38
CA GLU A 83 22.73 -16.65 -8.39
C GLU A 83 21.94 -15.41 -7.95
N ARG A 84 22.05 -14.33 -8.73
CA ARG A 84 21.46 -13.00 -8.42
C ARG A 84 20.48 -12.49 -9.46
N ASP A 85 19.90 -13.36 -10.28
CA ASP A 85 18.89 -12.96 -11.26
C ASP A 85 17.53 -12.70 -10.60
N ALA A 86 16.63 -12.01 -11.31
CA ALA A 86 15.32 -11.58 -10.84
C ALA A 86 14.39 -12.70 -10.32
N SER A 87 14.66 -13.98 -10.61
CA SER A 87 13.94 -15.12 -10.02
C SER A 87 14.30 -15.38 -8.56
N ILE A 88 15.45 -14.87 -8.11
CA ILE A 88 16.00 -15.05 -6.77
C ILE A 88 16.26 -13.70 -6.09
N TYR A 89 16.87 -12.72 -6.78
CA TYR A 89 17.04 -11.36 -6.28
C TYR A 89 15.89 -10.45 -6.72
N LEU A 90 14.85 -10.39 -5.89
CA LEU A 90 13.57 -9.80 -6.29
C LEU A 90 13.65 -8.28 -6.47
N GLY A 91 13.30 -7.84 -7.68
CA GLY A 91 13.39 -6.44 -8.11
C GLY A 91 14.76 -6.03 -8.66
N GLY A 92 15.72 -6.96 -8.71
CA GLY A 92 17.02 -6.78 -9.36
C GLY A 92 17.00 -7.10 -10.86
N ALA A 93 18.18 -7.20 -11.46
CA ALA A 93 18.35 -7.55 -12.85
C ALA A 93 17.94 -9.01 -13.11
N SER A 94 17.35 -9.30 -14.27
CA SER A 94 17.24 -10.67 -14.76
C SER A 94 18.60 -11.16 -15.29
N SER A 95 18.66 -12.39 -15.81
CA SER A 95 19.87 -12.94 -16.41
C SER A 95 20.38 -12.09 -17.59
N GLY A 96 19.47 -11.54 -18.41
CA GLY A 96 19.76 -10.50 -19.39
C GLY A 96 19.42 -9.11 -18.85
N LEU A 97 20.40 -8.22 -18.75
CA LEU A 97 20.21 -6.85 -18.20
C LEU A 97 19.12 -6.02 -18.88
N LEU A 98 18.74 -6.36 -20.11
CA LEU A 98 17.73 -5.68 -20.92
C LEU A 98 16.40 -6.45 -21.01
N ASP A 99 16.26 -7.60 -20.34
CA ASP A 99 15.01 -8.34 -20.40
C ASP A 99 13.89 -7.55 -19.70
N SER A 100 12.64 -7.81 -20.10
CA SER A 100 11.48 -7.10 -19.56
C SER A 100 11.26 -7.29 -18.06
N THR A 101 11.87 -8.30 -17.45
CA THR A 101 11.82 -8.59 -16.01
C THR A 101 13.03 -8.07 -15.25
N SER A 102 13.98 -7.40 -15.91
CA SER A 102 15.05 -6.67 -15.22
C SER A 102 14.48 -5.47 -14.47
N GLY A 103 14.95 -5.23 -13.25
CA GLY A 103 14.62 -4.07 -12.43
C GLY A 103 15.87 -3.42 -11.83
N GLN A 104 15.82 -2.10 -11.65
CA GLN A 104 16.85 -1.33 -10.93
C GLN A 104 18.31 -1.69 -11.31
N VAL A 105 18.55 -1.92 -12.61
CA VAL A 105 19.87 -2.22 -13.16
C VAL A 105 20.78 -1.01 -12.97
N THR A 106 22.01 -1.23 -12.50
CA THR A 106 23.01 -0.18 -12.26
C THR A 106 24.35 -0.54 -12.88
N SER A 107 25.07 0.46 -13.38
CA SER A 107 26.46 0.32 -13.85
C SER A 107 27.48 0.38 -12.71
N LEU A 108 27.04 0.67 -11.48
CA LEU A 108 27.91 0.69 -10.31
C LEU A 108 28.29 -0.75 -9.93
N ALA A 109 29.59 -1.04 -9.92
CA ALA A 109 30.13 -2.32 -9.50
C ALA A 109 29.93 -2.50 -7.98
N ARG A 110 28.87 -3.23 -7.60
CA ARG A 110 28.58 -3.55 -6.20
C ARG A 110 28.19 -5.02 -6.09
N ALA A 111 28.92 -5.76 -5.27
CA ALA A 111 28.53 -7.11 -4.90
C ALA A 111 27.17 -7.08 -4.17
N VAL A 112 26.30 -8.04 -4.49
CA VAL A 112 25.01 -8.21 -3.83
C VAL A 112 25.16 -9.31 -2.77
N PRO A 113 25.17 -8.98 -1.46
CA PRO A 113 25.31 -9.99 -0.43
C PRO A 113 24.16 -11.01 -0.43
N ALA A 114 24.42 -12.24 0.03
CA ALA A 114 23.39 -13.26 0.31
C ALA A 114 22.23 -12.70 1.14
N ASP A 115 22.57 -11.94 2.18
CA ASP A 115 21.61 -11.30 3.08
C ASP A 115 20.66 -10.32 2.36
N ASP A 116 21.15 -9.53 1.39
CA ASP A 116 20.30 -8.64 0.58
C ASP A 116 19.30 -9.42 -0.27
N VAL A 117 19.70 -10.59 -0.77
CA VAL A 117 18.82 -11.42 -1.57
C VAL A 117 17.72 -12.04 -0.71
N TYR A 118 18.05 -12.62 0.45
CA TYR A 118 17.02 -13.06 1.40
C TYR A 118 16.07 -11.93 1.76
N ALA A 119 16.59 -10.74 2.06
CA ALA A 119 15.76 -9.60 2.46
C ALA A 119 14.84 -9.13 1.33
N SER A 120 15.25 -9.28 0.07
CA SER A 120 14.42 -8.89 -1.08
C SER A 120 13.12 -9.69 -1.18
N TRP A 121 13.09 -10.93 -0.70
CA TRP A 121 11.87 -11.75 -0.60
C TRP A 121 10.87 -11.14 0.37
N VAL A 122 11.35 -10.84 1.58
CA VAL A 122 10.56 -10.21 2.64
C VAL A 122 10.03 -8.85 2.17
N GLY A 123 10.92 -8.00 1.64
CA GLY A 123 10.54 -6.67 1.18
C GLY A 123 9.53 -6.67 0.05
N THR A 124 9.57 -7.65 -0.86
CA THR A 124 8.59 -7.73 -1.97
C THR A 124 7.17 -7.99 -1.47
N ALA A 125 7.03 -8.72 -0.36
CA ALA A 125 5.74 -9.02 0.27
C ALA A 125 5.21 -7.89 1.17
N LEU A 126 6.04 -6.88 1.47
CA LEU A 126 5.64 -5.65 2.17
C LEU A 126 5.07 -4.59 1.22
N GLY A 127 5.01 -4.87 -0.08
CA GLY A 127 4.45 -3.95 -1.05
C GLY A 127 2.97 -3.66 -0.79
N ILE A 128 2.53 -2.43 -1.05
CA ILE A 128 1.12 -2.02 -0.98
C ILE A 128 0.66 -1.71 -2.40
N THR A 129 -0.19 -2.56 -2.97
CA THR A 129 -0.77 -2.34 -4.30
C THR A 129 -2.00 -1.45 -4.20
N ILE A 130 -1.97 -0.33 -4.92
CA ILE A 130 -3.06 0.64 -5.01
C ILE A 130 -3.81 0.50 -6.34
N GLU A 131 -4.97 1.15 -6.42
CA GLU A 131 -5.72 1.31 -7.65
C GLU A 131 -4.83 1.89 -8.77
N GLY A 132 -4.97 1.37 -9.99
CA GLY A 132 -4.04 1.61 -11.10
C GLY A 132 -2.87 0.63 -11.15
N GLY A 133 -2.75 -0.27 -10.16
CA GLY A 133 -1.87 -1.44 -10.19
C GLY A 133 -0.41 -1.18 -9.85
N LEU A 134 -0.06 0.04 -9.42
CA LEU A 134 1.28 0.33 -8.88
C LEU A 134 1.40 -0.16 -7.44
N THR A 135 2.62 -0.50 -7.03
CA THR A 135 2.94 -0.96 -5.68
C THR A 135 3.90 0.01 -5.00
N LEU A 136 3.64 0.32 -3.74
CA LEU A 136 4.47 1.18 -2.89
C LEU A 136 5.19 0.32 -1.84
N LEU A 137 6.49 0.56 -1.64
CA LEU A 137 7.17 0.19 -0.40
C LEU A 137 7.28 1.42 0.49
N ILE A 138 6.68 1.35 1.66
CA ILE A 138 6.75 2.44 2.64
C ILE A 138 7.89 2.17 3.61
N ASP A 139 8.71 3.20 3.81
CA ASP A 139 9.88 3.12 4.65
C ASP A 139 9.62 3.64 6.06
N ASP A 140 8.79 2.89 6.78
CA ASP A 140 8.41 3.21 8.15
C ASP A 140 8.27 1.93 9.00
N PRO A 141 8.94 1.82 10.17
CA PRO A 141 8.89 0.62 10.99
C PRO A 141 7.49 0.24 11.46
N GLU A 142 6.65 1.20 11.86
CA GLU A 142 5.29 0.92 12.34
C GLU A 142 4.43 0.35 11.21
N VAL A 143 4.54 0.93 10.00
CA VAL A 143 3.89 0.40 8.80
C VAL A 143 4.36 -1.03 8.52
N ASN A 144 5.67 -1.26 8.49
CA ASN A 144 6.22 -2.57 8.12
C ASN A 144 5.81 -3.67 9.12
N LEU A 145 5.86 -3.37 10.42
CA LEU A 145 5.41 -4.29 11.47
C LEU A 145 3.93 -4.63 11.34
N LEU A 146 3.09 -3.61 11.10
CA LEU A 146 1.66 -3.83 10.89
C LEU A 146 1.38 -4.71 9.67
N LEU A 147 2.08 -4.48 8.56
CA LEU A 147 1.92 -5.29 7.35
C LEU A 147 2.32 -6.75 7.60
N ARG A 148 3.39 -6.99 8.36
CA ARG A 148 3.78 -8.34 8.75
C ARG A 148 2.67 -9.04 9.53
N GLU A 149 2.07 -8.38 10.53
CA GLU A 149 0.93 -8.94 11.27
C GLU A 149 -0.25 -9.26 10.35
N GLY A 150 -0.46 -8.40 9.34
CA GLY A 150 -1.50 -8.61 8.33
C GLY A 150 -1.34 -9.89 7.53
N TRP A 151 -0.13 -10.43 7.36
CA TRP A 151 0.06 -11.65 6.58
C TRP A 151 -0.62 -12.86 7.21
N ASP A 152 -0.60 -12.96 8.54
CA ASP A 152 -1.24 -14.06 9.27
C ASP A 152 -2.78 -13.91 9.20
N ALA A 153 -3.29 -12.69 9.32
CA ALA A 153 -4.71 -12.40 9.12
C ALA A 153 -5.19 -12.71 7.70
N TYR A 154 -4.35 -12.47 6.67
CA TYR A 154 -4.70 -12.84 5.29
C TYR A 154 -4.75 -14.35 5.09
N ARG A 155 -3.83 -15.08 5.72
CA ARG A 155 -3.81 -16.54 5.70
C ARG A 155 -5.11 -17.10 6.28
N GLU A 156 -5.51 -16.61 7.45
CA GLU A 156 -6.77 -16.99 8.09
C GLU A 156 -7.97 -16.67 7.19
N LEU A 157 -8.01 -15.48 6.58
CA LEU A 157 -9.07 -15.10 5.66
C LEU A 157 -9.19 -16.04 4.45
N LEU A 158 -8.06 -16.43 3.85
CA LEU A 158 -8.05 -17.39 2.74
C LEU A 158 -8.60 -18.75 3.19
N ASP A 159 -8.23 -19.22 4.37
CA ASP A 159 -8.70 -20.49 4.92
C ASP A 159 -10.21 -20.48 5.19
N GLN A 160 -10.75 -19.36 5.66
CA GLN A 160 -12.19 -19.18 5.90
C GLN A 160 -12.99 -18.88 4.61
N THR A 161 -12.33 -18.47 3.53
CA THR A 161 -12.99 -18.06 2.27
C THR A 161 -12.51 -18.90 1.09
N PRO A 162 -13.10 -20.09 0.84
CA PRO A 162 -12.63 -21.04 -0.17
C PRO A 162 -12.44 -20.45 -1.57
N ASN A 163 -13.32 -19.53 -1.98
CA ASN A 163 -13.31 -18.92 -3.32
C ASN A 163 -12.46 -17.65 -3.41
N LEU A 164 -11.82 -17.20 -2.32
CA LEU A 164 -10.92 -16.06 -2.40
C LEU A 164 -9.61 -16.48 -3.07
N LYS A 165 -9.22 -15.72 -4.10
CA LYS A 165 -7.95 -15.93 -4.80
C LYS A 165 -6.78 -15.57 -3.88
N GLY A 166 -5.81 -16.48 -3.81
CA GLY A 166 -4.49 -16.22 -3.20
C GLY A 166 -3.62 -15.31 -4.09
N ASN A 167 -2.34 -15.19 -3.76
CA ASN A 167 -1.35 -14.38 -4.47
C ASN A 167 -1.66 -12.87 -4.47
N GLN A 168 -2.38 -12.37 -3.45
CA GLN A 168 -2.79 -10.98 -3.38
C GLN A 168 -2.27 -10.25 -2.13
N VAL A 169 -1.18 -10.73 -1.50
CA VAL A 169 -0.67 -10.13 -0.26
C VAL A 169 -0.44 -8.62 -0.38
N ASN A 170 0.07 -8.13 -1.51
CA ASN A 170 0.31 -6.70 -1.67
C ASN A 170 -1.00 -5.89 -1.79
N THR A 171 -2.04 -6.47 -2.36
CA THR A 171 -3.39 -5.87 -2.39
C THR A 171 -4.01 -5.90 -1.00
N TRP A 172 -3.88 -7.03 -0.31
CA TRP A 172 -4.32 -7.21 1.08
C TRP A 172 -3.66 -6.21 2.02
N ASN A 173 -2.34 -6.00 1.90
CA ASN A 173 -1.58 -5.04 2.71
C ASN A 173 -2.22 -3.64 2.68
N GLY A 174 -2.75 -3.21 1.52
CA GLY A 174 -3.46 -1.95 1.41
C GLY A 174 -4.76 -1.92 2.23
N HIS A 175 -5.58 -2.97 2.13
CA HIS A 175 -6.81 -3.10 2.93
C HIS A 175 -6.51 -3.20 4.42
N TRP A 176 -5.54 -4.04 4.80
CA TRP A 176 -5.15 -4.21 6.19
C TRP A 176 -4.66 -2.91 6.81
N LEU A 177 -3.77 -2.18 6.12
CA LEU A 177 -3.25 -0.91 6.60
C LEU A 177 -4.34 0.15 6.67
N THR A 178 -5.13 0.35 5.60
CA THR A 178 -6.20 1.35 5.61
C THR A 178 -7.29 1.06 6.62
N HIS A 179 -7.55 -0.22 6.91
CA HIS A 179 -8.35 -0.61 8.04
C HIS A 179 -7.64 -0.15 9.32
N ARG A 180 -6.53 -0.77 9.71
CA ARG A 180 -5.91 -0.59 11.02
C ARG A 180 -5.46 0.85 11.35
N PHE A 181 -5.11 1.63 10.34
CA PHE A 181 -4.70 3.03 10.48
C PHE A 181 -5.80 4.03 10.16
N GLY A 182 -6.94 3.60 9.63
CA GLY A 182 -8.06 4.47 9.29
C GLY A 182 -8.86 4.92 10.51
N LYS A 183 -9.76 5.89 10.30
CA LYS A 183 -10.77 6.27 11.29
C LYS A 183 -11.85 5.18 11.33
N HIS A 184 -12.12 4.63 12.51
CA HIS A 184 -13.18 3.64 12.72
C HIS A 184 -14.36 4.22 13.49
N THR A 185 -15.56 3.74 13.16
CA THR A 185 -16.74 4.01 13.98
C THR A 185 -16.73 3.06 15.18
N PRO A 186 -17.01 3.52 16.41
CA PRO A 186 -17.15 2.63 17.56
C PRO A 186 -18.17 1.52 17.29
N GLY A 187 -17.74 0.26 17.43
CA GLY A 187 -18.59 -0.92 17.18
C GLY A 187 -18.59 -1.44 15.74
N GLU A 188 -17.87 -0.80 14.82
CA GLU A 188 -17.71 -1.27 13.44
C GLU A 188 -16.89 -2.56 13.40
N GLN A 189 -17.53 -3.67 13.03
CA GLN A 189 -16.83 -4.92 12.75
C GLN A 189 -16.11 -4.80 11.41
N TRP A 190 -14.83 -5.15 11.39
CA TRP A 190 -14.09 -5.21 10.13
C TRP A 190 -14.71 -6.28 9.23
N THR A 191 -15.11 -5.87 8.04
CA THR A 191 -15.54 -6.78 6.99
C THR A 191 -14.48 -6.78 5.90
N PRO A 192 -14.03 -7.97 5.46
CA PRO A 192 -13.19 -8.07 4.29
C PRO A 192 -13.85 -7.35 3.09
N PRO A 193 -13.05 -6.75 2.18
CA PRO A 193 -13.60 -6.04 1.03
C PRO A 193 -14.52 -6.94 0.21
N THR A 194 -15.61 -6.38 -0.32
CA THR A 194 -16.60 -7.13 -1.11
C THR A 194 -15.93 -7.84 -2.28
N ILE A 195 -15.88 -9.17 -2.19
CA ILE A 195 -15.36 -10.05 -3.24
C ILE A 195 -16.49 -10.20 -4.26
N LYS A 196 -16.35 -9.63 -5.46
CA LYS A 196 -17.29 -9.87 -6.56
C LYS A 196 -17.19 -11.33 -7.01
N GLU A 197 -18.29 -11.84 -7.59
CA GLU A 197 -18.31 -13.16 -8.21
C GLU A 197 -17.19 -13.23 -9.27
N ASP A 198 -16.30 -14.20 -9.07
CA ASP A 198 -15.00 -14.41 -9.71
C ASP A 198 -13.77 -13.63 -9.21
N THR A 199 -13.55 -13.78 -7.89
CA THR A 199 -12.27 -14.20 -7.28
C THR A 199 -11.07 -13.24 -7.36
N SER A 200 -11.22 -11.95 -7.09
CA SER A 200 -10.06 -11.07 -6.81
C SER A 200 -10.43 -9.91 -5.89
N MET A 201 -9.59 -9.66 -4.89
CA MET A 201 -9.66 -8.45 -4.07
C MET A 201 -9.33 -7.21 -4.93
N PRO A 202 -10.17 -6.16 -4.93
CA PRO A 202 -9.82 -4.91 -5.60
C PRO A 202 -8.71 -4.20 -4.82
N ALA A 203 -7.84 -3.45 -5.50
CA ALA A 203 -6.86 -2.61 -4.82
C ALA A 203 -7.54 -1.38 -4.18
N ILE A 204 -6.97 -0.90 -3.08
CA ILE A 204 -7.47 0.32 -2.41
C ILE A 204 -7.16 1.57 -3.24
N SER A 205 -7.97 2.61 -3.07
CA SER A 205 -7.61 3.94 -3.58
C SER A 205 -6.37 4.47 -2.86
N TRP A 206 -5.45 5.08 -3.62
CA TRP A 206 -4.26 5.72 -3.06
C TRP A 206 -4.59 6.89 -2.13
N VAL A 207 -5.75 7.52 -2.34
CA VAL A 207 -6.23 8.63 -1.49
C VAL A 207 -6.66 8.11 -0.12
N LYS A 208 -7.34 6.96 -0.08
CA LYS A 208 -7.68 6.28 1.18
C LYS A 208 -6.42 5.89 1.96
N LEU A 209 -5.39 5.41 1.27
CA LEU A 209 -4.08 5.15 1.87
C LEU A 209 -3.50 6.41 2.52
N MET A 210 -3.53 7.55 1.81
CA MET A 210 -3.02 8.82 2.34
C MET A 210 -3.79 9.28 3.58
N PHE A 211 -5.12 9.19 3.57
CA PHE A 211 -5.93 9.56 4.73
C PHE A 211 -5.67 8.65 5.95
N ALA A 212 -5.60 7.33 5.75
CA ALA A 212 -5.29 6.39 6.83
C ALA A 212 -3.92 6.67 7.45
N LEU A 213 -2.88 6.89 6.62
CA LEU A 213 -1.55 7.26 7.12
C LEU A 213 -1.58 8.60 7.88
N ALA A 214 -2.28 9.61 7.35
CA ALA A 214 -2.39 10.92 7.99
C ALA A 214 -3.15 10.86 9.32
N TYR A 215 -4.16 9.99 9.42
CA TYR A 215 -4.93 9.76 10.64
C TYR A 215 -4.08 9.07 11.71
N HIS A 216 -3.40 7.97 11.38
CA HIS A 216 -2.53 7.25 12.30
C HIS A 216 -1.39 8.12 12.83
N PHE A 217 -0.69 8.84 11.93
CA PHE A 217 0.42 9.71 12.31
C PHE A 217 0.00 11.15 12.71
N ARG A 218 -1.26 11.36 13.11
CA ARG A 218 -1.80 12.70 13.40
C ARG A 218 -1.03 13.46 14.48
N ASP A 219 -0.52 12.73 15.48
CA ASP A 219 0.23 13.32 16.60
C ASP A 219 1.67 13.70 16.21
N THR A 220 2.19 13.17 15.09
CA THR A 220 3.50 13.53 14.55
C THR A 220 3.36 14.64 13.51
N ARG A 221 3.31 15.89 13.99
CA ARG A 221 2.89 17.05 13.17
C ARG A 221 3.62 17.26 11.84
N GLN A 222 4.87 16.80 11.70
CA GLN A 222 5.72 17.00 10.52
C GLN A 222 6.11 15.68 9.82
N LYS A 223 5.30 14.61 10.00
CA LYS A 223 5.62 13.29 9.44
C LYS A 223 5.55 13.28 7.91
N VAL A 224 6.70 13.20 7.25
CA VAL A 224 6.79 12.91 5.81
C VAL A 224 7.27 11.46 5.64
N ILE A 225 6.55 10.69 4.83
CA ILE A 225 6.90 9.29 4.55
C ILE A 225 7.53 9.19 3.17
N ASN A 226 8.66 8.49 3.07
CA ASN A 226 9.23 8.13 1.78
C ASN A 226 8.66 6.79 1.32
N ALA A 227 8.22 6.74 0.06
CA ALA A 227 7.76 5.51 -0.57
C ALA A 227 8.50 5.27 -1.89
N TYR A 228 8.83 4.02 -2.15
CA TYR A 228 9.36 3.58 -3.44
C TYR A 228 8.26 2.93 -4.28
N VAL A 229 8.09 3.41 -5.50
CA VAL A 229 6.99 3.03 -6.40
C VAL A 229 7.52 2.18 -7.54
N TYR A 230 6.88 1.02 -7.73
CA TYR A 230 7.24 0.04 -8.75
C TYR A 230 6.03 -0.80 -9.17
N LEU A 231 6.24 -1.65 -10.17
CA LEU A 231 5.35 -2.73 -10.55
C LEU A 231 6.20 -3.91 -11.02
N PHE A 232 6.17 -5.03 -10.29
CA PHE A 232 6.79 -6.27 -10.74
C PHE A 232 5.73 -7.20 -11.35
N ASN A 233 5.89 -7.52 -12.61
CA ASN A 233 4.97 -8.39 -13.36
C ASN A 233 5.74 -9.04 -14.54
N LYS A 234 5.08 -9.35 -15.65
CA LYS A 234 5.73 -9.79 -16.90
C LYS A 234 6.67 -8.73 -17.48
N THR A 235 6.33 -7.46 -17.26
CA THR A 235 7.18 -6.31 -17.60
C THR A 235 7.30 -5.45 -16.36
N ASN A 236 8.50 -5.40 -15.81
CA ASN A 236 8.78 -4.60 -14.63
C ASN A 236 8.75 -3.11 -14.98
N LYS A 237 8.14 -2.31 -14.11
CA LYS A 237 8.21 -0.85 -14.16
C LYS A 237 8.79 -0.34 -12.86
N THR A 238 9.80 0.50 -12.97
CA THR A 238 10.37 1.23 -11.83
C THR A 238 10.00 2.69 -12.04
N ALA A 239 9.26 3.29 -11.09
CA ALA A 239 8.92 4.71 -11.14
C ALA A 239 9.91 5.54 -10.32
N GLY A 240 10.27 5.07 -9.12
CA GLY A 240 11.24 5.74 -8.24
C GLY A 240 10.65 6.11 -6.89
N PHE A 241 11.25 7.10 -6.23
CA PHE A 241 10.83 7.55 -4.90
C PHE A 241 9.83 8.70 -4.97
N VAL A 242 8.90 8.72 -4.02
CA VAL A 242 7.98 9.84 -3.79
C VAL A 242 7.87 10.13 -2.30
N ARG A 243 7.68 11.41 -1.97
CA ARG A 243 7.37 11.85 -0.60
C ARG A 243 5.86 11.93 -0.43
N LEU A 244 5.36 11.32 0.63
CA LEU A 244 3.98 11.43 1.09
C LEU A 244 3.96 12.47 2.21
N ASN A 245 3.47 13.66 1.90
CA ASN A 245 3.36 14.78 2.84
C ASN A 245 2.07 14.63 3.65
N LEU A 246 2.15 13.93 4.79
CA LEU A 246 1.01 13.72 5.66
C LEU A 246 0.52 14.99 6.37
N PRO A 247 1.36 15.99 6.74
CA PRO A 247 0.89 17.25 7.33
C PRO A 247 -0.19 17.95 6.51
N ASP A 248 -0.02 17.98 5.19
CA ASP A 248 -0.98 18.55 4.25
C ASP A 248 -2.34 17.85 4.30
N VAL A 249 -2.33 16.51 4.31
CA VAL A 249 -3.54 15.69 4.35
C VAL A 249 -4.19 15.75 5.73
N ARG A 250 -3.39 15.73 6.80
CA ARG A 250 -3.89 15.87 8.17
C ARG A 250 -4.59 17.21 8.36
N ARG A 251 -4.01 18.30 7.85
CA ARG A 251 -4.64 19.62 7.90
C ARG A 251 -6.04 19.55 7.30
N MET A 252 -6.21 18.94 6.13
CA MET A 252 -7.54 18.75 5.53
C MET A 252 -8.52 18.06 6.49
N VAL A 253 -8.10 16.97 7.15
CA VAL A 253 -8.94 16.26 8.12
C VAL A 253 -9.27 17.13 9.34
N GLU A 254 -8.30 17.83 9.90
CA GLU A 254 -8.50 18.75 11.04
C GLU A 254 -9.48 19.89 10.68
N LEU A 255 -9.36 20.43 9.47
CA LEU A 255 -10.24 21.48 8.98
C LEU A 255 -11.66 20.95 8.73
N HIS A 256 -11.79 19.72 8.26
CA HIS A 256 -13.09 19.08 8.08
C HIS A 256 -13.81 18.98 9.43
N ASP A 257 -13.12 18.44 10.43
CA ASP A 257 -13.68 18.20 11.77
C ASP A 257 -14.03 19.52 12.48
N ARG A 258 -13.34 20.63 12.17
CA ARG A 258 -13.67 21.98 12.68
C ARG A 258 -14.85 22.65 11.96
N LEU A 259 -14.89 22.56 10.63
CA LEU A 259 -15.85 23.32 9.81
C LEU A 259 -17.19 22.61 9.64
N PHE A 260 -17.19 21.28 9.73
CA PHE A 260 -18.37 20.47 9.50
C PHE A 260 -18.65 19.61 10.73
N THR A 261 -19.29 20.23 11.73
CA THR A 261 -19.99 19.47 12.77
C THR A 261 -21.09 18.65 12.09
N VAL A 262 -20.99 17.32 12.18
CA VAL A 262 -22.03 16.42 11.67
C VAL A 262 -23.20 16.50 12.65
N PRO A 263 -24.40 16.96 12.24
CA PRO A 263 -25.57 16.88 13.09
C PRO A 263 -25.82 15.42 13.48
N ASP A 264 -26.21 15.17 14.73
CA ASP A 264 -26.56 13.84 15.20
C ASP A 264 -27.56 13.17 14.23
N GLY A 265 -27.18 12.03 13.65
CA GLY A 265 -27.97 11.27 12.68
C GLY A 265 -27.47 11.26 11.23
N LEU A 266 -26.48 12.08 10.86
CA LEU A 266 -25.89 12.13 9.51
C LEU A 266 -24.48 11.48 9.39
N GLN A 267 -24.07 10.66 10.36
CA GLN A 267 -22.81 9.91 10.37
C GLN A 267 -22.77 8.76 9.32
N VAL A 268 -23.40 8.91 8.17
CA VAL A 268 -23.74 7.75 7.34
C VAL A 268 -22.55 7.26 6.49
N VAL A 269 -21.53 8.09 6.21
CA VAL A 269 -20.28 7.64 5.57
C VAL A 269 -19.12 8.55 5.97
N ALA A 270 -17.97 7.98 6.38
CA ALA A 270 -16.76 8.75 6.66
C ALA A 270 -16.34 9.57 5.42
N PHE A 271 -15.99 10.85 5.61
CA PHE A 271 -15.57 11.78 4.55
C PHE A 271 -14.53 11.16 3.58
N GLU A 272 -13.56 10.46 4.15
CA GLU A 272 -12.46 9.77 3.46
C GLU A 272 -12.96 8.67 2.49
N ASN A 273 -14.11 8.06 2.78
CA ASN A 273 -14.67 6.98 1.96
C ASN A 273 -15.34 7.48 0.68
N LEU A 274 -15.80 8.73 0.66
CA LEU A 274 -16.46 9.37 -0.48
C LEU A 274 -15.55 10.38 -1.18
N TYR A 275 -14.32 10.57 -0.69
CA TYR A 275 -13.39 11.52 -1.28
C TYR A 275 -12.78 10.96 -2.57
N GLU A 276 -13.15 11.56 -3.69
CA GLU A 276 -12.54 11.30 -5.00
C GLU A 276 -11.63 12.46 -5.41
N THR A 277 -10.45 12.12 -5.94
CA THR A 277 -9.50 13.10 -6.47
C THR A 277 -9.59 13.23 -7.98
N GLU A 278 -9.24 14.40 -8.51
CA GLU A 278 -9.12 14.63 -9.95
C GLU A 278 -7.91 13.89 -10.53
N LEU A 279 -6.80 13.85 -9.77
CA LEU A 279 -5.55 13.24 -10.23
C LEU A 279 -5.52 11.74 -9.96
N SER A 280 -5.09 10.99 -10.97
CA SER A 280 -4.64 9.60 -10.78
C SER A 280 -3.30 9.58 -10.04
N PHE A 281 -2.98 8.45 -9.38
CA PHE A 281 -1.73 8.32 -8.65
C PHE A 281 -0.50 8.60 -9.52
N THR A 282 -0.47 8.08 -10.76
CA THR A 282 0.65 8.33 -11.69
C THR A 282 0.83 9.82 -11.99
N LYS A 283 -0.25 10.59 -12.10
CA LYS A 283 -0.19 12.04 -12.31
C LYS A 283 0.24 12.78 -11.05
N ALA A 284 -0.27 12.39 -9.90
CA ALA A 284 0.18 12.91 -8.61
C ALA A 284 1.68 12.64 -8.38
N PHE A 285 2.16 11.44 -8.70
CA PHE A 285 3.57 11.04 -8.60
C PHE A 285 4.48 11.93 -9.47
N GLN A 286 4.04 12.32 -10.67
CA GLN A 286 4.79 13.23 -11.55
C GLN A 286 5.03 14.62 -10.96
N CYS A 287 4.27 15.02 -9.93
CA CYS A 287 4.47 16.28 -9.21
C CYS A 287 5.64 16.21 -8.20
N GLY A 288 6.27 15.06 -7.99
CA GLY A 288 7.44 14.86 -7.11
C GLY A 288 7.11 14.70 -5.62
N GLU A 289 5.96 15.22 -5.18
CA GLU A 289 5.44 15.06 -3.82
C GLU A 289 3.91 14.88 -3.86
N ILE A 290 3.41 13.98 -3.01
CA ILE A 290 1.99 13.74 -2.84
C ILE A 290 1.57 14.39 -1.51
N GLY A 291 0.94 15.55 -1.64
CA GLY A 291 0.40 16.35 -0.54
C GLY A 291 -0.91 17.00 -0.95
N LEU A 292 -1.17 18.22 -0.45
CA LEU A 292 -2.47 18.87 -0.60
C LEU A 292 -2.90 19.05 -2.06
N ARG A 293 -1.97 19.48 -2.92
CA ARG A 293 -2.25 19.66 -4.36
C ARG A 293 -2.63 18.36 -5.06
N ALA A 294 -2.02 17.24 -4.66
CA ALA A 294 -2.26 15.95 -5.28
C ALA A 294 -3.66 15.42 -4.97
N ILE A 295 -4.20 15.76 -3.80
CA ILE A 295 -5.54 15.38 -3.35
C ILE A 295 -6.62 16.38 -3.76
N GLU A 296 -6.43 17.13 -4.85
CA GLU A 296 -7.47 18.00 -5.41
C GLU A 296 -8.76 17.21 -5.65
N PRO A 297 -9.91 17.62 -5.09
CA PRO A 297 -11.18 16.95 -5.31
C PRO A 297 -11.54 16.89 -6.79
N LYS A 298 -12.18 15.80 -7.19
CA LYS A 298 -12.66 15.63 -8.56
C LYS A 298 -13.64 16.74 -8.97
N GLY A 299 -13.62 17.11 -10.24
CA GLY A 299 -14.52 18.10 -10.84
C GLY A 299 -14.12 19.56 -10.60
N MET A 300 -13.07 19.84 -9.82
CA MET A 300 -12.61 21.19 -9.51
C MET A 300 -12.22 22.01 -10.75
N PHE A 301 -11.60 21.37 -11.73
CA PHE A 301 -11.17 22.01 -12.98
C PHE A 301 -12.31 22.72 -13.72
N ALA A 302 -13.52 22.15 -13.72
CA ALA A 302 -14.68 22.71 -14.41
C ALA A 302 -15.14 24.05 -13.79
N TYR A 303 -14.93 24.25 -12.48
CA TYR A 303 -15.34 25.48 -11.78
C TYR A 303 -14.45 26.67 -12.15
N TYR A 304 -13.14 26.47 -12.24
CA TYR A 304 -12.20 27.55 -12.59
C TYR A 304 -12.20 27.89 -14.09
N THR A 305 -12.49 26.91 -14.95
CA THR A 305 -12.53 27.12 -16.40
C THR A 305 -13.87 27.67 -16.90
N ASN A 306 -14.99 27.15 -16.39
CA ASN A 306 -16.32 27.52 -16.91
C ASN A 306 -17.06 28.56 -16.04
N ARG A 307 -16.48 29.03 -14.93
CA ARG A 307 -17.10 29.98 -13.98
C ARG A 307 -18.49 29.56 -13.47
N ILE A 308 -18.80 28.28 -13.52
CA ILE A 308 -20.00 27.73 -12.88
C ILE A 308 -19.68 27.66 -11.40
N LEU A 309 -20.60 28.03 -10.51
CA LEU A 309 -20.45 27.82 -9.06
C LEU A 309 -21.19 26.54 -8.65
N PRO A 310 -20.60 25.67 -7.82
CA PRO A 310 -21.33 24.50 -7.33
C PRO A 310 -22.48 24.96 -6.45
N LYS A 311 -23.67 24.38 -6.66
CA LYS A 311 -24.83 24.57 -5.78
C LYS A 311 -25.15 23.24 -5.13
N ALA A 312 -25.05 23.19 -3.80
CA ALA A 312 -25.62 22.13 -2.98
C ALA A 312 -26.85 22.68 -2.25
N LYS A 313 -27.92 21.90 -2.19
CA LYS A 313 -29.08 22.15 -1.33
C LYS A 313 -29.02 21.23 -0.10
N ALA A 314 -29.69 21.61 0.98
CA ALA A 314 -29.70 20.84 2.23
C ALA A 314 -30.36 19.44 2.08
N ASP A 315 -31.20 19.25 1.06
CA ASP A 315 -31.89 18.02 0.70
C ASP A 315 -31.16 17.20 -0.39
N ASP A 316 -29.96 17.62 -0.81
CA ASP A 316 -29.17 16.84 -1.77
C ASP A 316 -28.71 15.50 -1.17
N LYS A 317 -28.51 14.51 -2.05
CA LYS A 317 -27.98 13.20 -1.66
C LYS A 317 -26.64 13.33 -0.91
N PRO A 318 -26.34 12.46 0.08
CA PRO A 318 -25.12 12.55 0.89
C PRO A 318 -23.82 12.70 0.09
N GLU A 319 -23.72 12.02 -1.06
CA GLU A 319 -22.54 12.07 -1.93
C GLU A 319 -22.31 13.47 -2.50
N ARG A 320 -23.38 14.19 -2.85
CA ARG A 320 -23.30 15.55 -3.38
C ARG A 320 -22.96 16.57 -2.30
N VAL A 321 -23.44 16.36 -1.08
CA VAL A 321 -23.05 17.16 0.09
C VAL A 321 -21.57 16.96 0.39
N VAL A 322 -21.07 15.72 0.42
CA VAL A 322 -19.67 15.41 0.68
C VAL A 322 -18.77 15.95 -0.42
N PHE A 323 -19.16 15.79 -1.70
CA PHE A 323 -18.47 16.39 -2.82
C PHE A 323 -18.27 17.90 -2.64
N PHE A 324 -19.33 18.65 -2.32
CA PHE A 324 -19.23 20.09 -2.12
C PHE A 324 -18.38 20.47 -0.90
N ARG A 325 -18.47 19.71 0.20
CA ARG A 325 -17.63 19.91 1.39
C ARG A 325 -16.15 19.68 1.07
N ALA A 326 -15.82 18.62 0.31
CA ALA A 326 -14.46 18.32 -0.11
C ALA A 326 -13.84 19.47 -0.92
N GLN A 327 -14.60 20.05 -1.85
CA GLN A 327 -14.17 21.21 -2.64
C GLN A 327 -13.86 22.44 -1.78
N LYS A 328 -14.81 22.83 -0.92
CA LYS A 328 -14.63 23.97 0.00
C LYS A 328 -13.42 23.76 0.90
N LEU A 329 -13.31 22.57 1.48
CA LEU A 329 -12.25 22.19 2.38
C LEU A 329 -10.88 22.31 1.71
N TRP A 330 -10.76 21.78 0.49
CA TRP A 330 -9.51 21.82 -0.26
C TRP A 330 -9.10 23.24 -0.62
N ILE A 331 -10.05 24.10 -1.06
CA ILE A 331 -9.78 25.51 -1.32
C ILE A 331 -9.27 26.20 -0.05
N ILE A 332 -9.98 26.02 1.07
CA ILE A 332 -9.63 26.64 2.35
C ILE A 332 -8.22 26.19 2.81
N ALA A 333 -7.93 24.90 2.68
CA ALA A 333 -6.60 24.37 3.00
C ALA A 333 -5.51 24.94 2.09
N MET A 334 -5.78 25.05 0.78
CA MET A 334 -4.83 25.55 -0.23
C MET A 334 -4.53 27.04 -0.04
N LEU A 335 -5.51 27.84 0.39
CA LEU A 335 -5.33 29.26 0.66
C LEU A 335 -4.48 29.50 1.91
N ASN A 336 -4.29 28.50 2.77
CA ASN A 336 -3.52 28.57 4.01
C ASN A 336 -3.93 29.77 4.90
N ASP A 337 -5.17 30.24 4.77
CA ASP A 337 -5.55 31.53 5.31
C ASP A 337 -6.40 31.36 6.56
N ASP A 338 -5.73 31.36 7.72
CA ASP A 338 -6.34 31.37 9.05
C ASP A 338 -7.31 32.58 9.25
N THR A 339 -7.22 33.64 8.44
CA THR A 339 -8.15 34.79 8.51
C THR A 339 -9.47 34.53 7.80
N LEU A 340 -9.48 33.70 6.75
CA LEU A 340 -10.70 33.26 6.08
C LEU A 340 -11.61 32.46 7.04
N TYR A 341 -11.01 31.77 8.02
CA TYR A 341 -11.74 31.08 9.10
C TYR A 341 -12.50 32.05 9.99
N LYS A 342 -11.84 33.13 10.44
CA LYS A 342 -12.47 34.17 11.25
C LYS A 342 -13.60 34.85 10.48
N HIS A 343 -13.44 35.04 9.17
CA HIS A 343 -14.49 35.62 8.33
C HIS A 343 -15.64 34.65 8.06
N ALA A 344 -15.38 33.36 7.89
CA ALA A 344 -16.42 32.34 7.71
C ALA A 344 -17.26 32.11 8.97
N GLU A 345 -16.65 32.10 10.17
CA GLU A 345 -17.38 32.07 11.45
C GLU A 345 -18.31 33.28 11.60
N ASN A 346 -17.85 34.46 11.21
CA ASN A 346 -18.67 35.69 11.23
C ASN A 346 -19.81 35.72 10.21
N LEU A 347 -19.79 34.83 9.20
CA LEU A 347 -20.84 34.70 8.18
C LEU A 347 -21.84 33.57 8.49
N ALA A 348 -21.56 32.74 9.49
CA ALA A 348 -22.40 31.62 9.93
C ALA A 348 -23.34 31.99 11.11
N VAL A 349 -23.26 33.24 11.60
CA VAL A 349 -24.24 33.91 12.48
C VAL A 349 -25.14 34.77 11.60
#